data_AF-K2CVX5-F1
#
_entry.id   AF-K2CVX5-F1
#
_cell.length_a   1.000
_cell.length_b   1.000
_cell.length_c   1.000
_cell.angle_alpha   90.00
_cell.angle_beta   90.00
_cell.angle_gamma   90.00
#
_symmetry.space_group_name_H-M   'P 1'
#
loop_
_entity.id
_entity.type
_entity.pdbx_description
1 polymer ?
#
loop_
_entity_poly.entity_id
_entity_poly.type
_entity_poly.pdbx_seq_one_letter_code
_entity_poly.pdbx_strand_id
1 'polypeptide(L)' 'MRVRLNERILARQLRKQGLSFSEIMQKIPNLSKGTLNGWLKGIELSEEQKQRLFAKMEKGADKGRLKGAF' A
#
# COMPACT_ATOMS: atom_id res chain seq x y z
N MET A 1 8.18 -23.38 5.85
CA MET A 1 7.88 -22.19 5.03
C MET A 1 6.40 -22.26 4.62
N ARG A 2 5.49 -21.49 5.24
CA ARG A 2 4.08 -21.47 4.79
C ARG A 2 4.03 -20.73 3.45
N VAL A 3 3.71 -21.45 2.38
CA VAL A 3 3.58 -20.86 1.05
C VAL A 3 2.28 -20.06 0.98
N ARG A 4 2.41 -18.73 0.96
CA ARG A 4 1.30 -17.77 0.91
C ARG A 4 1.01 -17.33 -0.52
N LEU A 5 0.78 -18.31 -1.40
CA LEU A 5 0.60 -18.09 -2.84
C LEU A 5 -0.64 -17.23 -3.14
N ASN A 6 -1.75 -17.53 -2.45
CA ASN A 6 -3.01 -16.83 -2.63
C ASN A 6 -2.90 -15.37 -2.21
N GLU A 7 -2.26 -15.10 -1.06
CA GLU A 7 -2.05 -13.75 -0.57
C GLU A 7 -1.13 -12.95 -1.49
N ARG A 8 -0.11 -13.60 -2.08
CA ARG A 8 0.76 -12.94 -3.06
C ARG A 8 0.00 -12.54 -4.31
N ILE A 9 -0.83 -13.43 -4.85
CA ILE A 9 -1.66 -13.13 -6.02
C ILE A 9 -2.62 -11.98 -5.72
N LEU A 10 -3.32 -12.06 -4.59
CA LEU A 10 -4.24 -11.02 -4.15
C LEU A 10 -3.53 -9.67 -3.94
N ALA A 11 -2.38 -9.65 -3.26
CA ALA A 11 -1.59 -8.44 -3.04
C ALA A 11 -1.18 -7.79 -4.37
N ARG A 12 -0.79 -8.58 -5.37
CA ARG A 12 -0.44 -8.07 -6.71
C ARG A 12 -1.65 -7.48 -7.43
N GLN A 13 -2.81 -8.13 -7.37
CA GLN A 13 -4.05 -7.61 -7.95
C GLN A 13 -4.46 -6.29 -7.30
N LEU A 14 -4.45 -6.23 -5.96
CA LEU A 14 -4.76 -5.01 -5.22
C LEU A 14 -3.76 -3.89 -5.55
N ARG A 15 -2.48 -4.22 -5.72
CA ARG A 15 -1.48 -3.23 -6.11
C ARG A 15 -1.71 -2.68 -7.52
N LYS A 16 -2.08 -3.53 -8.48
CA LYS A 16 -2.45 -3.13 -9.84
C LYS A 16 -3.71 -2.26 -9.88
N GLN A 17 -4.60 -2.37 -8.89
CA GLN A 17 -5.74 -1.47 -8.70
C GLN A 17 -5.35 -0.11 -8.07
N GLY A 18 -4.06 0.12 -7.79
CA GLY A 18 -3.58 1.37 -7.21
C GLY A 18 -3.75 1.47 -5.69
N LEU A 19 -3.93 0.35 -4.98
CA LEU A 19 -3.95 0.36 -3.52
C LEU A 19 -2.54 0.59 -2.95
N SER A 20 -2.49 1.31 -1.85
CA SER A 20 -1.30 1.52 -1.02
C SER A 20 -0.96 0.28 -0.21
N PHE A 21 0.30 0.18 0.25
CA PHE A 21 0.75 -0.90 1.13
C PHE A 21 -0.14 -1.03 2.38
N SER A 22 -0.52 0.08 3.01
CA SER A 22 -1.38 0.07 4.19
C SER A 22 -2.79 -0.48 3.90
N GLU A 23 -3.38 -0.14 2.76
CA GLU A 23 -4.69 -0.68 2.36
C GLU A 23 -4.60 -2.18 2.04
N ILE A 24 -3.50 -2.62 1.41
CA ILE A 24 -3.26 -4.04 1.16
C ILE A 24 -3.09 -4.80 2.47
N MET A 25 -2.39 -4.25 3.45
CA MET A 25 -2.24 -4.83 4.79
C MET A 25 -3.56 -4.91 5.56
N GLN A 26 -4.46 -3.94 5.37
CA GLN A 26 -5.81 -4.01 5.94
C GLN A 26 -6.63 -5.15 5.34
N LYS A 27 -6.50 -5.40 4.03
CA LYS A 27 -7.18 -6.51 3.34
C LYS A 27 -6.56 -7.88 3.61
N ILE A 28 -5.25 -7.93 3.82
CA ILE A 28 -4.51 -9.14 4.10
C ILE A 28 -3.80 -9.00 5.45
N PRO A 29 -4.56 -9.12 6.56
CA PRO A 29 -3.98 -9.08 7.89
C PRO A 29 -2.97 -10.23 8.04
N ASN A 30 -1.91 -10.02 8.82
CA ASN A 30 -0.79 -10.95 9.05
C ASN A 30 0.37 -10.92 8.04
N LEU A 31 0.41 -9.97 7.11
CA LEU A 31 1.59 -9.71 6.28
C LEU A 31 2.40 -8.54 6.81
N SER A 32 3.73 -8.72 6.91
CA SER A 32 4.63 -7.61 7.21
C SER A 32 4.85 -6.75 5.96
N LYS A 33 5.18 -5.47 6.18
CA LYS A 33 5.50 -4.54 5.09
C LYS A 33 6.68 -5.01 4.24
N GLY A 34 7.67 -5.67 4.85
CA GLY A 34 8.84 -6.22 4.15
C GLY A 34 8.47 -7.31 3.15
N THR A 35 7.56 -8.22 3.53
CA THR A 35 7.06 -9.27 2.63
C THR A 35 6.30 -8.68 1.45
N LEU A 36 5.41 -7.72 1.70
CA LEU A 36 4.69 -7.02 0.63
C LEU A 36 5.63 -6.30 -0.33
N ASN A 37 6.64 -5.60 0.20
CA ASN A 37 7.64 -4.92 -0.65
C ASN A 37 8.34 -5.90 -1.60
N GLY A 38 8.76 -7.06 -1.09
CA GLY A 38 9.37 -8.10 -1.92
C GLY A 38 8.44 -8.64 -3.02
N TRP A 39 7.14 -8.80 -2.73
CA TRP A 39 6.18 -9.35 -3.69
C TRP A 39 5.69 -8.38 -4.75
N LEU A 40 5.62 -7.11 -4.38
CA LEU A 40 5.12 -5.99 -5.19
C LEU A 40 6.24 -5.26 -5.93
N LYS A 41 7.51 -5.62 -5.70
CA LYS A 41 8.65 -5.11 -6.45
C LYS A 41 8.44 -5.35 -7.95
N GLY A 42 8.56 -4.29 -8.74
CA GLY A 42 8.39 -4.32 -10.20
C GLY A 42 6.95 -4.16 -10.69
N ILE A 43 5.97 -3.88 -9.82
CA ILE A 43 4.64 -3.44 -10.27
C ILE A 43 4.70 -1.94 -10.51
N GLU A 44 4.62 -1.56 -11.77
CA GLU A 44 4.45 -0.18 -12.18
C GLU A 44 3.02 0.28 -11.88
N LEU A 45 2.92 1.52 -11.41
CA LEU A 45 1.66 2.20 -11.23
C LEU A 45 1.45 3.19 -12.37
N SER A 46 0.19 3.37 -12.78
CA SER A 46 -0.15 4.48 -13.68
C SER A 46 0.05 5.82 -12.97
N GLU A 47 0.20 6.89 -13.74
CA GLU A 47 0.35 8.25 -13.20
C GLU A 47 -0.84 8.65 -12.32
N GLU A 48 -2.06 8.29 -12.71
CA GLU A 48 -3.28 8.52 -11.92
C GLU A 48 -3.21 7.84 -10.54
N GLN A 49 -2.72 6.60 -10.50
CA GLN A 49 -2.55 5.85 -9.25
C GLN A 49 -1.46 6.48 -8.38
N LYS A 50 -0.35 6.95 -8.97
CA LYS A 50 0.70 7.68 -8.25
C LYS A 50 0.15 8.98 -7.67
N GLN A 51 -0.59 9.76 -8.45
CA GLN A 51 -1.23 11.00 -8.01
C GLN A 51 -2.20 10.75 -6.84
N ARG A 52 -3.05 9.72 -6.94
CA ARG A 52 -3.94 9.32 -5.84
C ARG A 52 -3.15 9.02 -4.56
N LEU A 53 -2.05 8.28 -4.68
CA LEU A 53 -1.20 7.92 -3.53
C LEU A 53 -0.51 9.16 -2.94
N PHE A 54 -0.02 10.06 -3.79
CA PHE A 54 0.60 11.32 -3.38
C PHE A 54 -0.40 12.21 -2.62
N ALA A 55 -1.59 12.43 -3.18
CA ALA A 55 -2.64 13.22 -2.52
C ALA A 55 -3.06 12.59 -1.18
N LYS A 56 -3.03 11.26 -1.06
CA LYS A 56 -3.29 10.57 0.21
C LYS A 56 -2.17 10.81 1.23
N MET A 57 -0.91 10.85 0.80
CA MET A 57 0.23 11.19 1.65
C MET A 57 0.14 12.63 2.14
N GLU A 58 -0.17 13.59 1.26
CA GLU A 58 -0.34 15.00 1.64
C GLU A 58 -1.43 15.18 2.69
N LYS A 59 -2.62 14.61 2.48
CA LYS A 59 -3.70 14.61 3.48
C LYS A 59 -3.27 14.02 4.82
N GLY A 60 -2.44 12.98 4.80
CA GLY A 60 -1.87 12.39 6.00
C GLY A 60 -0.90 13.34 6.72
N ALA A 61 -0.06 14.03 5.97
CA ALA A 61 0.88 15.03 6.49
C ALA A 61 0.15 16.25 7.07
N ASP A 62 -0.87 16.76 6.38
CA ASP A 62 -1.72 17.85 6.87
C ASP A 62 -2.39 17.50 8.18
N LYS A 63 -2.96 16.29 8.26
CA LYS A 63 -3.54 15.78 9.50
C LYS A 63 -2.51 15.70 10.63
N GLY A 64 -1.28 15.32 10.32
CA GLY A 64 -0.18 15.31 11.29
C GLY A 64 0.20 16.71 11.76
N ARG A 65 0.33 17.66 10.83
CA ARG A 65 0.62 19.07 11.13
C ARG A 65 -0.45 19.69 12.03
N LEU A 66 -1.73 19.51 11.68
CA LEU A 66 -2.85 20.02 12.48
C LEU A 66 -2.84 19.44 13.90
N LYS A 67 -2.50 18.16 14.07
CA LYS A 67 -2.43 17.52 15.38
C LYS A 67 -1.26 18.00 16.26
N GLY A 68 -0.16 18.45 15.66
CA GLY A 68 1.00 18.94 16.42
C GLY A 68 0.96 20.44 16.70
N ALA A 69 0.02 21.17 16.10
CA ALA A 69 -0.18 22.60 16.31
C ALA A 69 -1.04 22.92 17.55
N PHE A 70 -1.70 21.93 18.12
CA PHE A 70 -2.47 21.98 19.37
C PHE A 70 -1.83 21.08 20.41
#